data_AF-A0A9E2FLM7-F1
#
_entry.id   AF-A0A9E2FLM7-F1
#
_cell.length_a   1.000
_cell.length_b   1.000
_cell.length_c   1.000
_cell.angle_alpha   90.00
_cell.angle_beta   90.00
_cell.angle_gamma   90.00
#
_symmetry.space_group_name_H-M   'P 1'
#
loop_
_entity.id
_entity.type
_entity.pdbx_description
1 polymer ?
#
loop_
_entity_poly.entity_id
_entity_poly.type
_entity_poly.pdbx_seq_one_letter_code
_entity_poly.pdbx_strand_id
1 'polypeptide(L)' 'MKSAEYLKTLSGKSADELQQELVALRKEQFNLRMQRATGQMNQHHLMGVVRKNIARVKSVQSAQRAAK' A
#
# COMPACT_ATOMS: atom_id res chain seq x y z
N MET A 1 3.75 10.90 -7.96
CA MET A 1 2.74 9.83 -8.12
C MET A 1 1.38 10.48 -8.39
N LYS A 2 0.94 10.51 -9.66
CA LYS A 2 -0.43 10.89 -9.98
C LYS A 2 -1.36 9.84 -9.37
N SER A 3 -2.00 10.17 -8.25
CA SER A 3 -2.82 9.24 -7.44
C SER A 3 -3.92 8.56 -8.26
N ALA A 4 -4.45 9.23 -9.28
CA ALA A 4 -5.45 8.71 -10.18
C ALA A 4 -4.94 7.54 -11.05
N GLU A 5 -3.70 7.60 -11.53
CA GLU A 5 -3.11 6.52 -12.34
C GLU A 5 -2.88 5.26 -11.50
N TYR A 6 -2.41 5.40 -10.25
CA TYR A 6 -2.18 4.28 -9.34
C TYR A 6 -3.48 3.59 -8.89
N LEU A 7 -4.58 4.33 -8.77
CA LEU A 7 -5.89 3.73 -8.50
C LEU A 7 -6.41 2.94 -9.68
N LYS A 8 -6.22 3.45 -10.91
CA LYS A 8 -6.65 2.76 -12.13
C LYS A 8 -5.89 1.45 -12.34
N THR A 9 -4.59 1.40 -12.00
CA THR A 9 -3.82 0.15 -12.05
C THR A 9 -4.24 -0.85 -10.98
N LEU A 10 -4.66 -0.40 -9.80
CA LEU A 10 -5.17 -1.27 -8.74
C LEU A 10 -6.53 -1.89 -9.09
N SER A 11 -7.43 -1.14 -9.74
CA SER A 11 -8.75 -1.65 -10.14
C SER A 11 -8.69 -2.76 -11.19
N GLY A 12 -7.62 -2.84 -11.98
CA GLY A 12 -7.41 -3.89 -12.99
C GLY A 12 -6.77 -5.17 -12.46
N LYS A 13 -6.31 -5.19 -11.20
CA LYS A 13 -5.64 -6.35 -10.59
C LYS A 13 -6.65 -7.34 -10.01
N SER A 14 -6.27 -8.62 -10.02
CA SER A 14 -7.08 -9.69 -9.41
C SER A 14 -7.04 -9.63 -7.88
N ALA A 15 -7.98 -10.33 -7.22
CA ALA A 15 -8.05 -10.35 -5.75
C ALA A 15 -6.76 -10.91 -5.11
N ASP A 16 -6.14 -11.90 -5.75
CA ASP A 16 -4.89 -12.51 -5.27
C ASP A 16 -3.69 -11.59 -5.45
N GLU A 17 -3.61 -10.89 -6.58
CA GLU A 17 -2.57 -9.87 -6.82
C GLU A 17 -2.67 -8.71 -5.83
N LEU A 18 -3.89 -8.25 -5.54
CA LEU A 18 -4.12 -7.21 -4.52
C LEU A 18 -3.69 -7.68 -3.13
N GLN A 19 -3.89 -8.96 -2.82
CA GLN A 19 -3.46 -9.54 -1.54
C GLN A 19 -1.93 -9.65 -1.47
N GLN A 20 -1.26 -10.05 -2.54
CA GLN A 20 0.20 -10.09 -2.61
C GLN A 20 0.81 -8.69 -2.47
N GLU A 21 0.24 -7.69 -3.16
CA GLU A 21 0.66 -6.29 -3.04
C GLU A 21 0.50 -5.78 -1.60
N LEU A 22 -0.62 -6.12 -0.93
CA LEU A 22 -0.86 -5.74 0.46
C LEU A 22 0.19 -6.34 1.41
N VAL A 23 0.58 -7.60 1.19
CA VAL A 23 1.65 -8.26 1.98
C VAL A 23 2.99 -7.57 1.73
N ALA A 24 3.33 -7.24 0.48
CA ALA A 24 4.56 -6.52 0.14
C ALA A 24 4.62 -5.15 0.83
N LEU A 25 3.56 -4.36 0.74
CA LEU A 25 3.46 -3.04 1.39
C LEU A 25 3.55 -3.12 2.92
N ARG A 26 3.03 -4.20 3.53
CA ARG A 26 3.18 -4.42 4.99
C ARG A 26 4.60 -4.76 5.39
N LYS A 27 5.33 -5.53 4.58
CA LYS A 27 6.76 -5.80 4.82
C LYS A 27 7.57 -4.50 4.72
N GLU A 28 7.29 -3.68 3.71
CA GLU A 28 7.91 -2.36 3.57
C GLU A 28 7.60 -1.45 4.78
N GLN A 29 6.33 -1.42 5.22
CA GLN A 29 5.92 -0.68 6.42
C GLN A 29 6.69 -1.14 7.67
N PHE A 30 6.87 -2.45 7.84
CA PHE A 30 7.64 -3.03 8.95
C PHE A 30 9.11 -2.58 8.88
N ASN A 31 9.75 -2.68 7.72
CA ASN A 31 11.13 -2.24 7.53
C ASN A 31 11.30 -0.75 7.84
N LEU A 32 10.38 0.10 7.39
CA LEU A 32 10.41 1.53 7.71
C LEU A 32 10.22 1.79 9.21
N ARG A 33 9.38 1.01 9.91
CA ARG A 33 9.25 1.11 11.37
C ARG A 33 10.52 0.70 12.08
N MET A 34 11.20 -0.35 11.62
CA MET A 34 12.47 -0.79 12.16
C MET A 34 13.57 0.26 11.94
N GLN A 35 13.69 0.81 10.72
CA GLN A 35 14.63 1.91 10.42
C GLN A 35 14.37 3.15 11.28
N ARG A 36 13.10 3.47 11.56
CA ARG A 36 12.74 4.56 12.47
C ARG A 36 13.17 4.27 13.91
N ALA A 37 12.99 3.03 14.37
CA ALA A 37 13.37 2.62 15.72
C ALA A 37 14.89 2.60 15.92
N THR A 38 15.67 2.25 14.89
CA THR A 38 17.14 2.28 14.93
C THR A 38 17.74 3.67 14.72
N GLY A 39 16.91 4.69 14.45
CA GLY A 39 17.37 6.06 14.19
C GLY A 39 18.06 6.27 12.84
N GLN A 40 18.05 5.28 11.94
CA GLN A 40 18.72 5.33 10.63
C GLN A 40 17.78 5.80 9.49
N MET A 41 16.60 6.31 9.83
CA MET A 41 15.58 6.64 8.85
C MET A 41 15.80 8.03 8.25
N ASN A 42 16.23 8.08 7.00
CA ASN A 42 16.45 9.35 6.28
C ASN A 42 15.19 9.87 5.55
N GLN A 43 14.24 8.98 5.19
CA GLN A 43 13.08 9.34 4.36
C GLN A 43 11.73 9.20 5.09
N HIS A 44 11.45 10.09 6.04
CA HIS A 44 10.22 10.07 6.85
C HIS A 44 8.91 10.17 6.04
N HIS A 45 8.94 10.82 4.88
CA HIS A 45 7.77 10.96 4.02
C HIS A 45 7.25 9.61 3.47
N LEU A 46 8.13 8.60 3.30
CA LEU A 46 7.77 7.28 2.81
C LEU A 46 6.78 6.56 3.72
N MET A 47 6.87 6.74 5.04
CA MET A 47 5.87 6.20 5.98
C MET A 47 4.45 6.70 5.70
N GLY A 48 4.30 7.95 5.26
CA GLY A 48 3.01 8.50 4.86
C GLY A 48 2.52 7.90 3.54
N VAL A 49 3.43 7.72 2.58
CA VAL A 49 3.13 7.13 1.27
C VAL A 49 2.69 5.67 1.40
N VAL A 50 3.46 4.84 2.11
CA VAL A 50 3.16 3.41 2.32
C VAL A 50 1.82 3.24 3.03
N ARG A 51 1.52 4.05 4.06
CA ARG A 51 0.20 4.04 4.74
C ARG A 51 -0.95 4.34 3.76
N LYS A 52 -0.79 5.37 2.91
CA LYS A 52 -1.79 5.72 1.90
C LYS A 52 -1.95 4.63 0.85
N ASN A 53 -0.87 3.98 0.42
CA ASN A 53 -0.93 2.88 -0.54
C ASN A 53 -1.69 1.67 0.04
N ILE A 54 -1.42 1.28 1.30
CA ILE A 54 -2.18 0.22 1.98
C ILE A 54 -3.66 0.55 2.05
N ALA A 55 -4.01 1.80 2.37
CA ALA A 55 -5.41 2.23 2.42
C ALA A 55 -6.10 2.10 1.04
N ARG A 56 -5.44 2.53 -0.03
CA ARG A 56 -5.96 2.42 -1.41
C ARG A 56 -6.21 0.97 -1.81
N VAL A 57 -5.27 0.07 -1.56
CA VAL A 57 -5.42 -1.37 -1.86
C VAL A 57 -6.63 -1.94 -1.11
N LYS A 58 -6.78 -1.62 0.18
CA LYS A 58 -7.95 -2.05 0.96
C LYS A 58 -9.26 -1.48 0.43
N SER A 59 -9.27 -0.21 0.02
CA SER A 59 -10.46 0.40 -0.58
C SER A 59 -10.88 -0.31 -1.86
N VAL A 60 -9.93 -0.66 -2.74
CA VAL A 60 -10.22 -1.42 -3.97
C VAL A 60 -10.72 -2.83 -3.64
N GLN A 61 -10.10 -3.53 -2.68
CA GLN A 61 -10.61 -4.83 -2.22
C GLN A 61 -12.05 -4.72 -1.67
N SER A 62 -12.36 -3.67 -0.92
CA SER A 62 -13.72 -3.43 -0.42
C SER A 62 -14.70 -3.14 -1.54
N ALA A 63 -14.31 -2.35 -2.54
CA ALA A 63 -15.14 -2.04 -3.70
C ALA A 63 -15.43 -3.29 -4.54
N GLN A 64 -14.41 -4.13 -4.79
CA GLN A 64 -14.58 -5.41 -5.49
C GLN A 64 -15.51 -6.37 -4.75
N ARG A 65 -15.44 -6.40 -3.41
CA ARG A 65 -16.36 -7.20 -2.59
C ARG A 65 -17.80 -6.69 -2.62
N ALA A 66 -17.99 -5.36 -2.63
CA ALA A 66 -19.32 -4.75 -2.66
C ALA A 66 -20.00 -4.85 -4.04
N ALA A 67 -19.22 -4.98 -5.11
CA ALA A 67 -19.71 -5.18 -6.47
C ALA A 67 -20.06 -6.65 -6.79
N LYS A 68 -19.75 -7.58 -5.88
CA LYS A 68 -20.03 -9.01 -6.00
C LYS A 68 -21.27 -9.36 -5.18
#